data_AF-A0A7X4Y8M4-F1
#
_entry.id   AF-A0A7X4Y8M4-F1
#
_cell.length_a   1.000
_cell.length_b   1.000
_cell.length_c   1.000
_cell.angle_alpha   90.00
_cell.angle_beta   90.00
_cell.angle_gamma   90.00
#
_symmetry.space_group_name_H-M   'P 1'
#
loop_
_entity.id
_entity.type
_entity.pdbx_description
1 polymer ?
#
loop_
_entity_poly.entity_id
_entity_poly.type
_entity_poly.pdbx_seq_one_letter_code
_entity_poly.pdbx_strand_id
1 'polypeptide(L)'
;MPSRWDHLFDLKPVALMDHLLNEVARLLAKDLESWPPPVQDLDPATLGEFAPLFQEATRRPDPAVYTEALRLAKWDLAREFDAFDDYVRNKRYLERGLVPEDRVPLLFLTRWLTEQMLGLGEATQGRIKRPLMRECLDRLEPRLGDRSRMPQA
;
A
#
# COMPACT_ATOMS: atom_id res chain seq x y z
N MET A 1 -44.20 5.48 9.31
CA MET A 1 -42.76 5.46 9.63
C MET A 1 -42.07 4.70 8.51
N PRO A 2 -41.03 5.25 7.88
CA PRO A 2 -40.27 4.51 6.88
C PRO A 2 -39.67 3.27 7.55
N SER A 3 -39.85 2.12 6.91
CA SER A 3 -39.33 0.86 7.41
C SER A 3 -37.81 0.86 7.28
N ARG A 4 -37.12 0.08 8.11
CA ARG A 4 -35.67 -0.14 7.98
C ARG A 4 -35.26 -0.65 6.58
N TRP A 5 -36.19 -1.22 5.83
CA TRP A 5 -35.98 -1.73 4.48
C TRP A 5 -36.08 -0.64 3.42
N ASP A 6 -36.92 0.39 3.65
CA ASP A 6 -37.10 1.51 2.71
C ASP A 6 -35.79 2.30 2.60
N HIS A 7 -35.09 2.47 3.73
CA HIS A 7 -33.76 3.07 3.78
C HIS A 7 -32.69 2.31 2.99
N LEU A 8 -32.83 1.00 2.79
CA LEU A 8 -31.89 0.20 2.00
C LEU A 8 -32.14 0.34 0.49
N PHE A 9 -33.40 0.54 0.09
CA PHE A 9 -33.76 0.79 -1.31
C PHE A 9 -33.41 2.21 -1.76
N ASP A 10 -33.38 3.17 -0.83
CA ASP A 10 -32.94 4.55 -1.09
C ASP A 10 -31.41 4.67 -1.26
N LEU A 11 -30.64 3.63 -0.94
CA LEU A 11 -29.21 3.61 -1.17
C LEU A 11 -28.92 3.50 -2.67
N LYS A 12 -28.11 4.43 -3.18
CA LYS A 12 -27.60 4.33 -4.55
C LYS A 12 -26.84 3.01 -4.70
N PRO A 13 -27.10 2.22 -5.77
CA PRO A 13 -26.30 1.05 -6.09
C PRO A 13 -24.83 1.45 -6.16
N VAL A 14 -23.99 0.82 -5.35
CA VAL A 14 -22.54 0.95 -5.47
C VAL A 14 -22.12 0.10 -6.65
N ALA A 15 -21.37 0.67 -7.61
CA ALA A 15 -20.86 -0.13 -8.71
C ALA A 15 -19.99 -1.27 -8.15
N LEU A 16 -20.15 -2.49 -8.66
CA LEU A 16 -19.43 -3.67 -8.15
C LEU A 16 -17.90 -3.44 -8.07
N MET A 17 -17.36 -2.67 -9.02
CA MET A 17 -15.96 -2.26 -9.02
C MET A 17 -15.60 -1.38 -7.82
N ASP A 18 -16.43 -0.39 -7.48
CA ASP A 18 -16.20 0.48 -6.34
C ASP A 18 -16.23 -0.29 -5.02
N HIS A 19 -17.14 -1.25 -4.90
CA HIS A 19 -17.14 -2.12 -3.73
C HIS A 19 -15.87 -2.96 -3.67
N LEU A 20 -15.48 -3.60 -4.78
CA LEU A 20 -14.27 -4.42 -4.87
C LEU A 20 -13.01 -3.63 -4.49
N LEU A 21 -12.79 -2.43 -5.04
CA LEU A 21 -11.63 -1.61 -4.71
C LEU A 21 -11.61 -1.19 -3.23
N ASN A 22 -12.77 -0.97 -2.62
CA ASN A 22 -12.87 -0.68 -1.19
C ASN A 22 -12.55 -1.89 -0.31
N GLU A 23 -12.97 -3.08 -0.71
CA GLU A 23 -12.66 -4.35 -0.03
C GLU A 23 -11.16 -4.66 -0.11
N VAL A 24 -10.56 -4.55 -1.31
CA VAL A 24 -9.11 -4.73 -1.50
C VAL A 24 -8.33 -3.75 -0.64
N ALA A 25 -8.67 -2.45 -0.66
CA ALA A 25 -8.01 -1.46 0.19
C ALA A 25 -8.14 -1.78 1.69
N ARG A 26 -9.24 -2.40 2.13
CA ARG A 26 -9.42 -2.84 3.52
C ARG A 26 -8.53 -4.03 3.87
N LEU A 27 -8.42 -5.01 2.97
CA LEU A 27 -7.54 -6.18 3.16
C LEU A 27 -6.08 -5.75 3.23
N LEU A 28 -5.63 -4.90 2.30
CA LEU A 28 -4.26 -4.36 2.32
C LEU A 28 -3.97 -3.58 3.61
N ALA A 29 -4.93 -2.75 4.07
CA ALA A 29 -4.76 -2.03 5.33
C ALA A 29 -4.58 -2.98 6.51
N LYS A 30 -5.26 -4.13 6.51
CA LYS A 30 -5.11 -5.17 7.52
C LYS A 30 -3.76 -5.86 7.43
N ASP A 31 -3.29 -6.20 6.24
CA ASP A 31 -1.97 -6.83 6.05
C ASP A 31 -0.84 -5.90 6.50
N LEU A 32 -0.99 -4.60 6.24
CA LEU A 32 -0.07 -3.57 6.72
C LEU A 32 -0.13 -3.34 8.24
N GLU A 33 -1.07 -3.95 8.99
CA GLU A 33 -1.04 -3.95 10.46
C GLU A 33 0.12 -4.80 10.98
N SER A 34 0.52 -5.85 10.26
CA SER A 34 1.73 -6.62 10.58
C SER A 34 2.98 -5.96 10.02
N TRP A 35 4.09 -6.06 10.77
CA TRP A 35 5.41 -5.67 10.29
C TRP A 35 6.41 -6.82 10.43
N PRO A 36 7.14 -7.16 9.36
CA PRO A 36 6.89 -6.76 7.96
C PRO A 36 5.54 -7.30 7.43
N PRO A 37 4.94 -6.67 6.41
CA PRO A 37 3.79 -7.21 5.68
C PRO A 37 4.03 -8.64 5.18
N PRO A 38 2.98 -9.48 5.09
CA PRO A 38 3.11 -10.87 4.66
C PRO A 38 3.60 -10.96 3.21
N VAL A 39 4.56 -11.84 2.98
CA VAL A 39 5.07 -12.23 1.65
C VAL A 39 4.90 -13.73 1.46
N GLN A 40 4.63 -14.17 0.22
CA GLN A 40 4.36 -15.59 -0.06
C GLN A 40 5.62 -16.46 -0.05
N ASP A 41 6.78 -15.87 -0.37
CA ASP A 41 8.07 -16.56 -0.37
C ASP A 41 9.10 -15.76 0.45
N LEU A 42 9.68 -16.43 1.45
CA LEU A 42 10.65 -15.87 2.38
C LEU A 42 12.07 -16.39 2.12
N ASP A 43 12.31 -17.00 0.96
CA ASP A 43 13.65 -17.46 0.64
C ASP A 43 14.65 -16.26 0.64
N PRO A 44 15.88 -16.44 1.16
CA PRO A 44 16.86 -15.35 1.22
C PRO A 44 17.29 -14.79 -0.15
N ALA A 45 17.17 -15.58 -1.22
CA ALA A 45 17.53 -15.15 -2.58
C ALA A 45 16.49 -14.18 -3.15
N THR A 46 15.21 -14.38 -2.79
CA THR A 46 14.06 -13.58 -3.17
C THR A 46 13.96 -12.31 -2.33
N LEU A 47 14.29 -12.40 -1.03
CA LEU A 47 14.34 -11.26 -0.12
C LEU A 47 15.48 -10.29 -0.43
N GLY A 48 16.66 -10.80 -0.83
CA GLY A 48 17.79 -9.97 -1.22
C GLY A 48 18.15 -8.90 -0.18
N GLU A 49 18.14 -7.62 -0.58
CA GLU A 49 18.43 -6.50 0.33
C GLU A 49 17.40 -6.31 1.46
N PHE A 50 16.22 -6.94 1.36
CA PHE A 50 15.16 -6.86 2.38
C PHE A 50 15.26 -7.93 3.45
N ALA A 51 16.16 -8.92 3.32
CA ALA A 51 16.32 -10.00 4.30
C ALA A 51 16.47 -9.51 5.76
N PRO A 52 17.17 -8.39 6.06
CA PRO A 52 17.25 -7.86 7.42
C PRO A 52 15.89 -7.49 8.04
N LEU A 53 14.89 -7.12 7.24
CA LEU A 53 13.57 -6.71 7.74
C LEU A 53 12.81 -7.87 8.40
N PHE A 54 13.09 -9.11 8.01
CA PHE A 54 12.39 -10.31 8.47
C PHE A 54 13.06 -11.00 9.66
N GLN A 55 14.07 -10.36 10.27
CA GLN A 55 14.68 -10.81 11.52
C GLN A 55 13.83 -10.38 12.73
N GLU A 56 13.84 -11.16 13.81
CA GLU A 56 12.92 -11.06 14.96
C GLU A 56 12.87 -9.68 15.66
N ALA A 57 13.80 -8.77 15.38
CA ALA A 57 13.97 -7.50 16.08
C ALA A 57 13.71 -6.23 15.24
N THR A 58 13.13 -6.34 14.05
CA THR A 58 12.93 -5.16 13.19
C THR A 58 11.78 -4.28 13.71
N ARG A 59 12.13 -3.05 14.12
CA ARG A 59 11.14 -2.03 14.49
C ARG A 59 10.27 -1.66 13.28
N ARG A 60 8.97 -1.51 13.52
CA ARG A 60 8.03 -0.95 12.55
C ARG A 60 8.46 0.47 12.13
N PRO A 61 8.49 0.80 10.83
CA PRO A 61 8.88 2.12 10.36
C PRO A 61 7.84 3.19 10.73
N ASP A 62 8.26 4.45 10.68
CA ASP A 62 7.39 5.60 10.92
C ASP A 62 6.24 5.66 9.89
N PRO A 63 5.03 6.12 10.26
CA PRO A 63 3.93 6.33 9.31
C PRO A 63 4.28 7.14 8.05
N ALA A 64 5.24 8.07 8.13
CA ALA A 64 5.74 8.81 6.97
C ALA A 64 6.33 7.89 5.88
N VAL A 65 6.92 6.76 6.27
CA VAL A 65 7.46 5.76 5.34
C VAL A 65 6.36 5.12 4.51
N TYR A 66 5.23 4.78 5.11
CA TYR A 66 4.07 4.23 4.39
C TYR A 66 3.50 5.24 3.40
N THR A 67 3.45 6.52 3.79
CA THR A 67 2.96 7.61 2.94
C THR A 67 3.82 7.78 1.68
N GLU A 68 5.15 7.83 1.85
CA GLU A 68 6.05 7.96 0.71
C GLU A 68 6.12 6.65 -0.12
N ALA A 69 5.98 5.47 0.49
CA ALA A 69 5.88 4.20 -0.23
C ALA A 69 4.65 4.14 -1.13
N LEU A 70 3.48 4.60 -0.65
CA LEU A 70 2.26 4.72 -1.46
C LEU A 70 2.47 5.65 -2.66
N ARG A 71 3.16 6.78 -2.47
CA ARG A 71 3.50 7.70 -3.56
C ARG A 71 4.39 7.02 -4.59
N LEU A 72 5.47 6.36 -4.16
CA LEU A 72 6.38 5.67 -5.07
C LEU A 72 5.70 4.53 -5.85
N ALA A 73 4.88 3.73 -5.18
CA ALA A 73 4.10 2.67 -5.82
C ALA A 73 3.12 3.24 -6.86
N LYS A 74 2.50 4.41 -6.57
CA LYS A 74 1.64 5.10 -7.55
C LYS A 74 2.42 5.55 -8.79
N TRP A 75 3.64 6.06 -8.65
CA TRP A 75 4.50 6.41 -9.78
C TRP A 75 4.90 5.18 -10.60
N ASP A 76 5.31 4.11 -9.95
CA ASP A 76 5.66 2.84 -10.61
C ASP A 76 4.48 2.25 -11.39
N LEU A 77 3.28 2.24 -10.78
CA LEU A 77 2.04 1.85 -11.45
C LEU A 77 1.66 2.79 -12.60
N ALA A 78 1.97 4.09 -12.51
CA ALA A 78 1.76 5.05 -13.58
C ALA A 78 2.85 5.02 -14.67
N ARG A 79 3.95 4.27 -14.46
CA ARG A 79 5.17 4.30 -15.28
C ARG A 79 5.87 5.66 -15.28
N GLU A 80 5.74 6.41 -14.19
CA GLU A 80 6.43 7.67 -13.96
C GLU A 80 7.85 7.42 -13.43
N PHE A 81 8.64 6.64 -14.18
CA PHE A 81 9.96 6.15 -13.76
C PHE A 81 10.97 7.28 -13.55
N ASP A 82 10.90 8.35 -14.34
CA ASP A 82 11.79 9.51 -14.17
C ASP A 82 11.60 10.17 -12.79
N ALA A 83 10.35 10.29 -12.33
CA ALA A 83 10.02 10.86 -11.02
C ALA A 83 10.47 9.92 -9.89
N PHE A 84 10.24 8.62 -10.06
CA PHE A 84 10.71 7.59 -9.13
C PHE A 84 12.24 7.62 -8.98
N ASP A 85 12.96 7.58 -10.09
CA ASP A 85 14.41 7.54 -10.13
C ASP A 85 15.00 8.82 -9.55
N ASP A 86 14.47 9.98 -9.91
CA ASP A 86 14.89 11.26 -9.35
C ASP A 86 14.70 11.31 -7.84
N TYR A 87 13.58 10.79 -7.33
CA TYR A 87 13.30 10.75 -5.90
C TYR A 87 14.30 9.89 -5.13
N VAL A 88 14.54 8.65 -5.60
CA VAL A 88 15.43 7.70 -4.91
C VAL A 88 16.89 8.13 -5.05
N ARG A 89 17.32 8.52 -6.26
CA ARG A 89 18.70 8.93 -6.54
C ARG A 89 19.13 10.14 -5.74
N ASN A 90 18.26 11.15 -5.63
CA ASN A 90 18.57 12.38 -4.89
C ASN A 90 18.20 12.30 -3.41
N LYS A 91 17.80 11.13 -2.91
CA LYS A 91 17.41 10.92 -1.50
C LYS A 91 16.32 11.91 -1.03
N ARG A 92 15.36 12.24 -1.91
CA ARG A 92 14.30 13.21 -1.61
C ARG A 92 13.44 12.82 -0.40
N TYR A 93 13.42 11.54 -0.02
CA TYR A 93 12.77 11.08 1.21
C TYR A 93 13.29 11.78 2.48
N LEU A 94 14.55 12.21 2.51
CA LEU A 94 15.10 12.99 3.62
C LEU A 94 14.43 14.37 3.73
N GLU A 95 14.11 14.99 2.60
CA GLU A 95 13.35 16.26 2.52
C GLU A 95 11.89 16.10 2.99
N ARG A 96 11.41 14.85 3.04
CA ARG A 96 10.05 14.47 3.48
C ARG A 96 10.00 14.06 4.96
N GLY A 97 11.12 14.18 5.68
CA GLY A 97 11.21 13.90 7.10
C GLY A 97 11.57 12.46 7.47
N LEU A 98 11.92 11.62 6.49
CA LEU A 98 12.46 10.28 6.73
C LEU A 98 13.94 10.36 7.12
N VAL A 99 14.42 9.34 7.82
CA VAL A 99 15.85 9.17 8.15
C VAL A 99 16.53 8.19 7.18
N PRO A 100 17.87 8.18 7.07
CA PRO A 100 18.58 7.28 6.16
C PRO A 100 18.22 5.78 6.34
N GLU A 101 17.94 5.37 7.57
CA GLU A 101 17.57 4.01 7.94
C GLU A 101 16.20 3.59 7.37
N ASP A 102 15.32 4.54 7.07
CA ASP A 102 13.99 4.27 6.49
C ASP A 102 14.05 3.85 5.03
N ARG A 103 15.21 3.98 4.36
CA ARG A 103 15.34 3.66 2.93
C ARG A 103 14.95 2.21 2.61
N VAL A 104 15.40 1.25 3.40
CA VAL A 104 15.12 -0.17 3.14
C VAL A 104 13.63 -0.50 3.36
N PRO A 105 13.01 -0.11 4.49
CA PRO A 105 11.55 -0.20 4.67
C PRO A 105 10.74 0.49 3.57
N LEU A 106 11.17 1.68 3.11
CA LEU A 106 10.51 2.44 2.05
C LEU A 106 10.48 1.67 0.73
N LEU A 107 11.63 1.16 0.29
CA LEU A 107 11.75 0.41 -0.96
C LEU A 107 11.01 -0.93 -0.88
N PHE A 108 11.07 -1.59 0.27
CA PHE A 108 10.32 -2.82 0.51
C PHE A 108 8.81 -2.59 0.38
N LEU A 109 8.26 -1.61 1.10
CA LEU A 109 6.83 -1.28 1.07
C LEU A 109 6.38 -0.88 -0.34
N THR A 110 7.21 -0.11 -1.05
CA THR A 110 6.95 0.29 -2.43
C THR A 110 6.80 -0.94 -3.33
N ARG A 111 7.78 -1.85 -3.28
CA ARG A 111 7.77 -3.09 -4.06
C ARG A 111 6.57 -3.97 -3.69
N TRP A 112 6.33 -4.16 -2.39
CA TRP A 112 5.21 -4.96 -1.89
C TRP A 112 3.87 -4.42 -2.40
N LEU A 113 3.63 -3.12 -2.30
CA LEU A 113 2.40 -2.48 -2.78
C LEU A 113 2.22 -2.65 -4.29
N THR A 114 3.27 -2.45 -5.09
CA THR A 114 3.22 -2.69 -6.54
C THR A 114 2.89 -4.15 -6.83
N GLU A 115 3.58 -5.11 -6.20
CA GLU A 115 3.37 -6.54 -6.42
C GLU A 115 1.94 -6.96 -6.06
N GLN A 116 1.37 -6.48 -4.95
CA GLN A 116 -0.03 -6.72 -4.61
C GLN A 116 -0.99 -6.20 -5.68
N MET A 117 -0.73 -5.03 -6.24
CA MET A 117 -1.55 -4.46 -7.32
C MET A 117 -1.42 -5.22 -8.64
N LEU A 118 -0.22 -5.65 -9.00
CA LEU A 118 -0.01 -6.46 -10.20
C LEU A 118 -0.65 -7.84 -10.04
N GLY A 119 -0.48 -8.50 -8.89
CA GLY A 119 -1.12 -9.77 -8.56
C GLY A 119 -2.66 -9.68 -8.57
N LEU A 120 -3.23 -8.57 -8.11
CA LEU A 120 -4.66 -8.28 -8.24
C LEU A 120 -5.10 -8.17 -9.71
N GLY A 121 -4.30 -7.50 -10.54
CA GLY A 121 -4.53 -7.43 -11.99
C GLY A 121 -4.56 -8.82 -12.63
N GLU A 122 -3.60 -9.67 -12.29
CA GLU A 122 -3.50 -11.05 -12.77
C GLU A 122 -4.68 -11.91 -12.31
N ALA A 123 -4.98 -11.90 -11.01
CA ALA A 123 -6.10 -12.66 -10.42
C ALA A 123 -7.46 -12.25 -10.99
N THR A 124 -7.60 -10.99 -11.43
CA THR A 124 -8.80 -10.48 -12.09
C THR A 124 -8.76 -10.58 -13.62
N GLN A 125 -7.78 -11.31 -14.17
CA GLN A 125 -7.61 -11.51 -15.62
C GLN A 125 -7.57 -10.16 -16.39
N GLY A 126 -6.90 -9.17 -15.82
CA GLY A 126 -6.71 -7.85 -16.43
C GLY A 126 -7.93 -6.92 -16.35
N ARG A 127 -8.98 -7.27 -15.61
CA ARG A 127 -10.13 -6.37 -15.36
C ARG A 127 -9.74 -5.16 -14.53
N ILE A 128 -8.87 -5.36 -13.54
CA ILE A 128 -8.26 -4.26 -12.78
C ILE A 128 -6.98 -3.84 -13.50
N LYS A 129 -7.00 -2.63 -14.08
CA LYS A 129 -5.85 -2.03 -14.78
C LYS A 129 -5.16 -0.98 -13.90
N ARG A 130 -3.97 -0.55 -14.30
CA ARG A 130 -3.13 0.44 -13.58
C ARG A 130 -3.89 1.67 -13.03
N PRO A 131 -4.85 2.30 -13.73
CA PRO A 131 -5.63 3.40 -13.16
C PRO A 131 -6.46 2.99 -11.93
N LEU A 132 -7.13 1.82 -11.98
CA LEU A 132 -7.91 1.29 -10.86
C LEU A 132 -7.02 0.78 -9.72
N MET A 133 -5.82 0.28 -10.03
CA MET A 133 -4.81 -0.06 -9.02
C MET A 133 -4.38 1.18 -8.24
N ARG A 134 -4.11 2.29 -8.93
CA ARG A 134 -3.79 3.58 -8.29
C ARG A 134 -4.95 4.07 -7.43
N GLU A 135 -6.17 3.99 -7.94
CA GLU A 135 -7.37 4.34 -7.18
C GLU A 135 -7.53 3.47 -5.92
N CYS A 136 -7.17 2.18 -5.99
CA CYS A 136 -7.11 1.32 -4.82
C CYS A 136 -6.11 1.82 -3.77
N LEU A 137 -4.92 2.28 -4.21
CA LEU A 137 -3.92 2.86 -3.32
C LEU A 137 -4.38 4.20 -2.73
N ASP A 138 -5.09 5.03 -3.48
CA ASP A 138 -5.70 6.27 -2.97
C ASP A 138 -6.76 5.99 -1.90
N ARG A 139 -7.50 4.89 -2.02
CA ARG A 139 -8.45 4.43 -0.99
C ARG A 139 -7.73 3.83 0.23
N LEU A 140 -6.54 3.25 0.06
CA LEU A 140 -5.72 2.71 1.15
C LEU A 140 -5.12 3.83 2.01
N GLU A 141 -4.63 4.91 1.40
CA GLU A 141 -3.96 6.04 2.06
C GLU A 141 -4.67 6.58 3.32
N PRO A 142 -5.97 6.95 3.29
CA PRO A 142 -6.66 7.45 4.49
C PRO A 142 -6.79 6.41 5.60
N ARG A 143 -6.83 5.11 5.26
CA ARG A 143 -6.94 4.02 6.25
C ARG A 143 -5.64 3.85 7.05
N LEU A 144 -4.50 4.27 6.50
CA LEU A 144 -3.22 4.31 7.20
C LEU A 144 -3.09 5.56 8.07
N GLY A 145 -3.61 6.71 7.59
CA GLY A 145 -3.63 7.98 8.32
C GLY A 145 -4.45 7.93 9.61
N ASP A 146 -5.63 7.31 9.60
CA ASP A 146 -6.47 7.14 10.80
C ASP A 146 -5.79 6.29 11.88
N ARG A 147 -4.88 5.39 11.48
CA ARG A 147 -4.18 4.45 12.37
C ARG A 147 -2.83 4.95 12.86
N SER A 148 -2.32 6.03 12.27
CA SER A 148 -1.09 6.74 12.71
C SER A 148 -1.24 7.41 14.08
N ARG A 149 -2.44 7.33 14.69
CA ARG A 149 -2.75 7.78 16.06
C ARG A 149 -2.69 6.66 17.11
N MET A 150 -2.44 5.41 16.72
CA MET A 150 -2.29 4.31 17.67
C MET A 150 -0.84 4.24 18.21
N PRO A 151 -0.66 4.05 19.53
CA PRO A 151 0.66 4.05 20.14
C PRO A 151 1.51 2.91 19.60
N GLN A 152 2.76 3.22 19.27
CA GLN A 152 3.80 2.21 19.03
C GLN A 152 4.00 1.47 20.36
N ALA A 153 3.60 0.18 20.40
CA ALA A 153 3.88 -0.69 21.54
C ALA A 153 5.36 -1.10 21.55
#